data_AF-A0A315ASI6-F1
#
_entry.id   AF-A0A315ASI6-F1
#
_cell.length_a   1.000
_cell.length_b   1.000
_cell.length_c   1.000
_cell.angle_alpha   90.00
_cell.angle_beta   90.00
_cell.angle_gamma   90.00
#
_symmetry.space_group_name_H-M   'P 1'
#
loop_
_entity.id
_entity.type
_entity.pdbx_description
1 polymer ?
#
loop_
_entity_poly.entity_id
_entity_poly.type
_entity_poly.pdbx_seq_one_letter_code
_entity_poly.pdbx_strand_id
1 'polypeptide(L)'
;MDKPTNTPPRYNGIEGQRLAILCRLAKGPATVEQLTTECNAPDPRARVHELRSDGHRIETQMIDRTNPDGSVNRVGLYVLTTTNTRQCELNFNPV
;
A
#
# COMPACT_ATOMS: atom_id res chain seq x y z
N MET A 1 -21.71 -11.14 -29.05
CA MET A 1 -20.84 -12.17 -28.44
C MET A 1 -19.48 -11.54 -28.29
N ASP A 2 -19.33 -10.73 -27.25
CA ASP A 2 -18.14 -9.91 -27.04
C ASP A 2 -17.01 -10.82 -26.54
N LYS A 3 -15.92 -10.89 -27.33
CA LYS A 3 -14.71 -11.61 -26.92
C LYS A 3 -14.15 -10.94 -25.67
N PRO A 4 -13.71 -11.69 -24.65
CA PRO A 4 -12.93 -11.10 -23.58
C PRO A 4 -11.64 -10.55 -24.20
N THR A 5 -11.52 -9.23 -24.24
CA THR A 5 -10.27 -8.54 -24.58
C THR A 5 -9.27 -8.94 -23.52
N ASN A 6 -8.41 -9.90 -23.86
CA ASN A 6 -7.23 -10.27 -23.09
C ASN A 6 -6.23 -9.12 -23.22
N THR A 7 -6.53 -7.99 -22.57
CA THR A 7 -5.61 -6.88 -22.45
C THR A 7 -4.53 -7.34 -21.49
N PRO A 8 -3.28 -7.53 -21.95
CA PRO A 8 -2.19 -7.84 -21.02
C PRO A 8 -2.17 -6.73 -19.96
N PRO A 9 -1.96 -7.06 -18.68
CA PRO A 9 -1.81 -6.04 -17.65
C PRO A 9 -0.81 -5.02 -18.19
N ARG A 10 -1.21 -3.74 -18.27
CA ARG A 10 -0.28 -2.69 -18.69
C ARG A 10 0.88 -2.75 -17.71
N TYR A 11 1.99 -3.34 -18.13
CA TYR A 11 3.22 -3.35 -17.37
C TYR A 11 3.70 -1.90 -17.31
N ASN A 12 3.23 -1.21 -16.29
CA ASN A 12 3.85 -0.01 -15.79
C ASN A 12 5.24 -0.46 -15.34
N GLY A 13 6.30 0.06 -15.95
CA GLY A 13 7.67 -0.23 -15.52
C GLY A 13 7.87 0.05 -14.03
N ILE A 14 9.04 -0.31 -13.49
CA ILE A 14 9.33 -0.21 -12.04
C ILE A 14 8.94 1.17 -11.49
N GLU A 15 9.32 2.27 -12.16
CA GLU A 15 8.92 3.64 -11.82
C GLU A 15 7.40 3.82 -11.70
N GLY A 16 6.65 3.30 -12.68
CA GLY A 16 5.19 3.42 -12.71
C GLY A 16 4.53 2.60 -11.60
N GLN A 17 5.10 1.46 -11.20
CA GLN A 17 4.63 0.68 -10.05
C GLN A 17 4.88 1.43 -8.74
N ARG A 18 6.08 2.00 -8.56
CA ARG A 18 6.43 2.81 -7.39
C ARG A 18 5.50 4.02 -7.24
N LEU A 19 5.29 4.76 -8.31
CA LEU A 19 4.37 5.90 -8.32
C LEU A 19 2.92 5.48 -8.04
N ALA A 20 2.44 4.38 -8.64
CA ALA A 20 1.10 3.88 -8.38
C ALA A 20 0.90 3.49 -6.91
N ILE A 21 1.88 2.82 -6.30
CA ILE A 21 1.86 2.47 -4.88
C ILE A 21 1.82 3.72 -4.01
N LEU A 22 2.66 4.73 -4.27
CA LEU A 22 2.64 5.99 -3.53
C LEU A 22 1.27 6.69 -3.63
N CYS A 23 0.73 6.82 -4.84
CA CYS A 23 -0.59 7.39 -5.07
C CYS A 23 -1.69 6.60 -4.35
N ARG A 24 -1.59 5.28 -4.29
CA ARG A 24 -2.55 4.43 -3.58
C ARG A 24 -2.45 4.60 -2.07
N LEU A 25 -1.24 4.62 -1.52
CA LEU A 25 -1.01 4.78 -0.08
C LEU A 25 -1.32 6.19 0.42
N ALA A 26 -1.21 7.21 -0.45
CA ALA A 26 -1.65 8.57 -0.15
C ALA A 26 -3.17 8.69 0.04
N LYS A 27 -3.95 7.79 -0.57
CA LYS A 27 -5.41 7.70 -0.36
C LYS A 27 -5.77 6.96 0.94
N GLY A 28 -4.84 6.20 1.50
CA GLY A 28 -5.02 5.43 2.72
C GLY A 28 -4.27 4.11 2.70
N PRO A 29 -4.25 3.39 3.82
CA PRO A 29 -3.54 2.13 3.95
C PRO A 29 -3.93 1.07 2.91
N ALA A 30 -3.01 0.16 2.59
CA ALA A 30 -3.26 -0.92 1.64
C ALA A 30 -2.53 -2.21 2.01
N THR A 31 -3.16 -3.36 1.75
CA THR A 31 -2.52 -4.68 1.90
C THR A 31 -1.66 -5.02 0.67
N VAL A 32 -0.81 -6.04 0.79
CA VAL A 32 -0.05 -6.56 -0.37
C VAL A 32 -0.99 -6.93 -1.53
N GLU A 33 -2.10 -7.61 -1.23
CA GLU A 33 -3.10 -8.01 -2.22
C GLU A 33 -3.66 -6.79 -2.98
N GLN A 34 -4.05 -5.75 -2.25
CA GLN A 34 -4.54 -4.51 -2.86
C GLN A 34 -3.48 -3.83 -3.71
N LEU A 35 -2.22 -3.77 -3.26
CA LEU A 35 -1.15 -3.18 -4.06
C LEU A 35 -0.86 -3.99 -5.33
N THR A 36 -0.93 -5.33 -5.28
CA THR A 36 -0.78 -6.18 -6.46
C THR A 36 -1.87 -5.90 -7.48
N THR A 37 -3.14 -5.92 -7.06
CA THR A 37 -4.29 -5.78 -7.96
C THR A 37 -4.50 -4.34 -8.43
N GLU A 38 -4.44 -3.36 -7.54
CA GLU A 38 -4.79 -1.97 -7.85
C GLU A 38 -3.63 -1.19 -8.48
N CYS A 39 -2.37 -1.55 -8.18
CA CYS A 39 -1.18 -0.82 -8.68
C CYS A 39 -0.45 -1.55 -9.81
N ASN A 40 -0.94 -2.72 -10.24
CA ASN A 40 -0.25 -3.61 -11.20
C ASN A 40 1.21 -3.89 -10.79
N ALA A 41 1.46 -4.06 -9.49
CA ALA A 41 2.79 -4.34 -8.95
C ALA A 41 2.91 -5.84 -8.62
N PRO A 42 3.58 -6.66 -9.46
CA PRO A 42 3.68 -8.10 -9.21
C PRO A 42 4.44 -8.43 -7.92
N ASP A 43 5.40 -7.58 -7.56
CA ASP A 43 6.12 -7.65 -6.28
C ASP A 43 6.02 -6.31 -5.52
N PRO A 44 4.89 -6.07 -4.81
CA PRO A 44 4.73 -4.84 -4.05
C PRO A 44 5.73 -4.71 -2.91
N ARG A 45 6.25 -5.83 -2.38
CA ARG A 45 7.18 -5.81 -1.24
C ARG A 45 8.53 -5.23 -1.66
N ALA A 46 9.06 -5.65 -2.81
CA ALA A 46 10.26 -5.06 -3.39
C ALA A 46 10.06 -3.56 -3.66
N ARG A 47 8.94 -3.19 -4.27
CA ARG A 47 8.63 -1.77 -4.57
C ARG A 47 8.52 -0.91 -3.31
N VAL A 48 7.87 -1.41 -2.26
CA VAL A 48 7.81 -0.71 -0.96
C VAL A 48 9.18 -0.60 -0.32
N HIS A 49 10.03 -1.63 -0.44
CA HIS A 49 11.41 -1.58 0.06
C HIS A 49 12.23 -0.49 -0.66
N GLU A 50 12.14 -0.42 -1.99
CA GLU A 50 12.78 0.64 -2.78
C GLU A 50 12.28 2.03 -2.38
N LEU A 51 10.96 2.21 -2.23
CA LEU A 51 10.37 3.48 -1.80
C LEU A 51 10.87 3.91 -0.41
N ARG A 52 11.06 2.97 0.52
CA ARG A 52 11.65 3.24 1.83
C ARG A 52 13.10 3.70 1.71
N SER A 53 13.88 3.03 0.85
CA SER A 53 15.27 3.42 0.55
C SER A 53 15.36 4.81 -0.08
N ASP A 54 14.36 5.20 -0.87
CA ASP A 54 14.21 6.55 -1.45
C ASP A 54 13.73 7.60 -0.43
N GLY A 55 13.50 7.21 0.84
CA GLY A 55 13.15 8.11 1.94
C GLY A 55 11.65 8.25 2.21
N HIS A 56 10.79 7.51 1.51
CA HIS A 56 9.36 7.50 1.83
C HIS A 56 9.11 6.72 3.12
N ARG A 57 8.51 7.39 4.12
CA ARG A 57 8.11 6.75 5.37
C ARG A 57 6.86 5.90 5.16
N ILE A 58 7.06 4.62 4.92
CA ILE A 58 6.01 3.62 4.79
C ILE A 58 6.14 2.62 5.93
N GLU A 59 5.19 2.61 6.85
CA GLU A 59 5.14 1.63 7.95
C GLU A 59 4.36 0.38 7.53
N THR A 60 4.57 -0.72 8.26
CA THR A 60 3.77 -1.93 8.11
C THR A 60 3.09 -2.22 9.44
N GLN A 61 1.77 -2.17 9.45
CA GLN A 61 0.94 -2.51 10.59
C GLN A 61 0.33 -3.90 10.35
N MET A 62 0.28 -4.75 11.37
CA MET A 62 -0.35 -6.04 11.26
C MET A 62 -1.80 -5.94 11.73
N ILE A 63 -2.74 -6.29 10.87
CA ILE A 63 -4.18 -6.32 11.19
C ILE A 63 -4.71 -7.74 11.14
N ASP A 64 -5.74 -8.00 11.94
CA ASP A 64 -6.49 -9.25 11.88
C ASP A 64 -7.62 -9.10 10.86
N ARG A 65 -7.64 -9.98 9.87
CA ARG A 65 -8.68 -10.07 8.84
C ARG A 65 -9.44 -11.37 9.05
N THR A 66 -10.73 -11.26 9.35
CA THR A 66 -11.63 -12.40 9.41
C THR A 66 -12.01 -12.82 7.99
N ASN A 67 -11.83 -14.11 7.68
CA ASN A 67 -12.23 -14.71 6.42
C ASN A 67 -13.71 -15.13 6.46
N PRO A 68 -14.34 -15.40 5.30
CA PRO A 68 -15.73 -15.86 5.24
C PRO A 68 -16.01 -17.18 5.99
N ASP A 69 -15.00 -18.03 6.18
CA ASP A 69 -15.09 -19.29 6.92
C ASP A 69 -14.95 -19.12 8.45
N GLY A 70 -14.82 -17.87 8.94
CA GLY A 70 -14.66 -17.54 10.35
C GLY A 70 -13.23 -17.60 10.87
N SER A 71 -12.26 -18.04 10.07
CA SER A 71 -10.84 -18.02 10.45
C SER A 71 -10.27 -16.60 10.45
N VAL A 72 -9.24 -16.35 11.28
CA VAL A 72 -8.57 -15.05 11.38
C VAL A 72 -7.16 -15.15 10.81
N ASN A 73 -6.88 -14.33 9.80
CA ASN A 73 -5.56 -14.19 9.21
C ASN A 73 -4.94 -12.86 9.62
N ARG A 74 -3.65 -12.89 9.99
CA ARG A 74 -2.90 -11.67 10.27
C ARG A 74 -2.26 -11.15 8.99
N VAL A 75 -2.67 -9.97 8.52
CA VAL A 75 -2.29 -9.39 7.24
C VAL A 75 -1.50 -8.10 7.46
N GLY A 76 -0.43 -7.91 6.68
CA GLY A 76 0.34 -6.67 6.69
C GLY A 76 -0.35 -5.56 5.89
N LEU A 77 -0.50 -4.41 6.52
CA LEU A 77 -1.08 -3.19 5.98
C LEU A 77 0.03 -2.13 5.86
N TYR A 78 0.30 -1.67 4.65
CA TYR A 78 1.25 -0.58 4.41
C TYR A 78 0.56 0.76 4.64
N VAL A 79 1.23 1.63 5.40
CA VAL A 79 0.73 2.95 5.76
C VAL A 79 1.77 3.98 5.37
N LEU A 80 1.43 4.90 4.47
CA LEU A 80 2.29 6.04 4.19
C LEU A 80 2.11 7.07 5.31
N THR A 81 3.14 7.24 6.12
CA THR A 81 3.14 8.25 7.18
C THR A 81 3.72 9.54 6.63
N THR A 82 2.91 10.58 6.58
CA THR A 82 3.44 11.92 6.32
C THR A 82 4.22 12.35 7.55
N THR A 83 5.46 12.80 7.36
CA THR A 83 6.15 13.54 8.43
C THR A 83 5.48 14.89 8.49
N ASN A 84 4.35 14.96 9.18
CA ASN A 84 3.82 16.25 9.54
C ASN A 84 4.76 16.77 10.63
N THR A 85 5.79 17.52 10.24
CA THR A 85 6.69 18.21 11.17
C THR A 85 5.92 19.09 12.17
N ARG A 86 4.61 19.33 11.96
CA ARG A 86 3.71 20.04 12.88
C ARG A 86 2.82 19.14 13.76
N GLN A 87 2.84 17.81 13.61
CA GLN A 87 2.09 16.91 14.52
C GLN A 87 2.82 16.58 15.82
N CYS A 88 4.12 16.90 15.94
CA CYS A 88 4.81 16.84 17.24
C CYS A 88 4.34 17.94 18.21
N GLU A 89 3.68 19.00 17.74
CA GLU A 89 3.25 20.14 18.58
C GLU A 89 1.82 20.02 19.13
N LEU A 90 1.04 19.00 18.71
CA LEU A 90 -0.39 18.87 19.09
C LEU A 90 -0.70 17.76 20.09
N ASN A 91 0.30 17.01 20.55
CA ASN A 91 0.11 15.90 21.50
C ASN A 91 0.44 16.24 22.97
N PHE A 92 0.57 17.52 23.33
CA PHE A 92 0.64 17.95 24.72
C PHE A 92 -0.51 18.90 25.04
N ASN A 93 -1.64 18.35 25.49
CA ASN A 93 -2.42 18.86 26.61
C ASN A 93 -3.55 17.89 26.96
N PRO A 94 -3.43 17.09 28.04
CA PRO A 94 -4.59 16.48 28.66
C PRO A 94 -5.38 17.57 29.39
N VAL A 95 -6.69 17.61 29.16
CA VAL A 95 -7.66 18.28 30.03
C VAL A 95 -8.39 17.24 30.85
#